data_AF-A0A822H1X6-F1
#
_entry.id   AF-A0A822H1X6-F1
#
_cell.length_a   1.000
_cell.length_b   1.000
_cell.length_c   1.000
_cell.angle_alpha   90.00
_cell.angle_beta   90.00
_cell.angle_gamma   90.00
#
_symmetry.space_group_name_H-M   'P 1'
#
loop_
_entity.id
_entity.type
_entity.pdbx_description
1 polymer ?
#
loop_
_entity_poly.entity_id
_entity_poly.type
_entity_poly.pdbx_seq_one_letter_code
_entity_poly.pdbx_strand_id
1 'polypeptide(L)' 'SGLSCLHVAATMDHADTVRILCEHGVNLDQQFHYEGQDVTAYDLAESQQYNDVCQVLKNFNARQRPESTLTRDLEINE' A
#
# COMPACT_ATOMS: atom_id res chain seq x y z
N SER A 1 0.78 11.43 -16.17
CA SER A 1 1.78 10.57 -15.51
C SER A 1 1.50 10.56 -14.02
N GLY A 2 1.04 9.43 -13.47
CA GLY A 2 0.72 9.26 -12.04
C GLY A 2 1.81 8.50 -11.26
N LEU A 3 2.93 8.19 -11.93
CA LEU A 3 4.05 7.46 -11.32
C LEU A 3 4.65 8.29 -10.20
N SER A 4 4.87 7.66 -9.05
CA SER A 4 5.32 8.28 -7.81
C SER A 4 6.63 7.65 -7.38
N CYS A 5 7.41 8.35 -6.56
CA CYS A 5 8.61 7.80 -5.93
C CYS A 5 8.31 6.50 -5.15
N LEU A 6 7.10 6.36 -4.60
CA LEU A 6 6.66 5.13 -3.93
C LEU A 6 6.57 3.94 -4.90
N HIS A 7 6.07 4.15 -6.12
CA HIS A 7 6.01 3.11 -7.16
C HIS A 7 7.41 2.61 -7.51
N VAL A 8 8.35 3.54 -7.74
CA VAL A 8 9.73 3.20 -8.10
C VAL A 8 10.42 2.44 -6.95
N ALA A 9 10.29 2.91 -5.72
CA ALA A 9 10.86 2.25 -4.55
C ALA A 9 10.29 0.84 -4.35
N ALA A 10 8.99 0.64 -4.59
CA ALA A 10 8.35 -0.67 -4.52
C ALA A 10 8.84 -1.62 -5.62
N THR A 11 9.04 -1.14 -6.86
CA THR A 11 9.61 -1.98 -7.94
C THR A 11 11.06 -2.40 -7.72
N MET A 12 11.78 -1.69 -6.86
CA MET A 12 13.21 -1.91 -6.62
C MET A 12 13.49 -2.73 -5.36
N ASP A 13 12.45 -3.26 -4.69
CA ASP A 13 12.56 -3.97 -3.41
C ASP A 13 13.27 -3.15 -2.32
N HIS A 14 13.08 -1.82 -2.34
CA HIS A 14 13.73 -0.91 -1.40
C HIS A 14 12.84 -0.65 -0.19
N ALA A 15 12.62 -1.66 0.64
CA ALA A 15 11.74 -1.59 1.82
C ALA A 15 12.08 -0.42 2.77
N ASP A 16 13.37 -0.12 2.96
CA ASP A 16 13.80 1.02 3.78
C ASP A 16 13.40 2.36 3.17
N THR A 17 13.59 2.51 1.85
CA THR A 17 13.18 3.71 1.10
C THR A 17 11.66 3.88 1.11
N VAL A 18 10.92 2.77 0.96
CA VAL A 18 9.45 2.76 1.07
C VAL A 18 9.03 3.23 2.46
N ARG A 19 9.66 2.72 3.53
CA ARG A 19 9.39 3.16 4.92
C ARG A 19 9.61 4.66 5.10
N ILE A 20 10.75 5.20 4.64
CA ILE A 20 11.06 6.63 4.74
C ILE A 20 10.01 7.45 3.98
N LEU A 21 9.65 7.05 2.76
CA LEU A 21 8.61 7.70 1.97
C LEU A 21 7.26 7.69 2.70
N CYS A 22 6.87 6.55 3.27
CA CYS A 22 5.65 6.41 4.06
C CYS A 22 5.64 7.32 5.30
N GLU A 23 6.77 7.47 5.99
CA GLU A 23 6.91 8.38 7.15
C GLU A 23 6.70 9.86 6.78
N HIS A 24 7.03 10.23 5.54
CA HIS A 24 6.80 11.58 5.02
C HIS A 24 5.35 11.86 4.61
N GLY A 25 4.41 10.93 4.86
CA GLY A 25 2.99 11.14 4.59
C GLY A 25 2.63 11.07 3.11
N VAL A 26 3.39 10.31 2.31
CA VAL A 26 3.01 10.05 0.92
C VAL A 26 1.67 9.33 0.84
N ASN A 27 0.94 9.57 -0.25
CA ASN A 27 -0.29 8.86 -0.54
C ASN A 27 0.01 7.41 -0.96
N LEU A 28 -0.36 6.44 -0.12
CA LEU A 28 -0.14 5.01 -0.35
C LEU A 28 -1.12 4.43 -1.37
N ASP A 29 -2.32 4.99 -1.43
CA ASP A 29 -3.37 4.63 -2.39
C ASP A 29 -3.17 5.34 -3.74
N GLN A 30 -2.04 6.02 -3.93
CA GLN A 30 -1.73 6.65 -5.21
C GLN A 30 -1.61 5.57 -6.28
N GLN A 31 -2.43 5.69 -7.31
CA GLN A 31 -2.42 4.80 -8.47
C GLN A 31 -1.80 5.52 -9.67
N PHE A 32 -1.22 4.72 -10.57
CA PHE A 32 -0.86 5.17 -11.90
C PHE A 32 -1.38 4.20 -12.95
N HIS A 33 -1.67 4.76 -14.12
CA HIS A 33 -2.14 3.97 -15.24
C HIS A 33 -0.96 3.26 -15.93
N TYR A 34 -0.98 1.94 -15.93
CA TYR A 34 0.03 1.06 -16.52
C TYR A 34 -0.66 -0.06 -17.29
N GLU A 35 -0.33 -0.22 -18.57
CA GLU A 35 -0.86 -1.30 -19.43
C GLU A 35 -2.39 -1.44 -19.43
N GLY A 36 -3.12 -0.33 -19.30
CA GLY A 36 -4.59 -0.34 -19.31
C GLY A 36 -5.22 -0.59 -17.94
N GLN A 37 -4.43 -0.69 -16.87
CA GLN A 37 -4.89 -0.89 -15.50
C GLN A 37 -4.34 0.19 -14.57
N ASP A 38 -5.07 0.48 -13.51
CA ASP A 38 -4.58 1.36 -12.45
C ASP A 38 -3.86 0.52 -11.40
N VAL A 39 -2.58 0.82 -11.20
CA VAL A 39 -1.65 0.03 -10.40
C VAL A 39 -1.16 0.87 -9.23
N THR A 40 -1.15 0.29 -8.02
CA THR A 40 -0.56 0.89 -6.82
C THR A 40 0.87 0.40 -6.57
N ALA A 41 1.57 1.04 -5.65
CA ALA A 41 2.86 0.55 -5.16
C ALA A 41 2.74 -0.83 -4.49
N TYR A 42 1.59 -1.14 -3.88
CA TYR A 42 1.33 -2.45 -3.29
C TYR A 42 1.19 -3.54 -4.36
N ASP A 43 0.44 -3.28 -5.43
CA ASP A 43 0.25 -4.25 -6.53
C ASP A 43 1.58 -4.61 -7.21
N LEU A 44 2.47 -3.63 -7.38
CA LEU A 44 3.83 -3.84 -7.89
C LEU A 44 4.67 -4.72 -6.95
N ALA A 45 4.63 -4.44 -5.65
CA ALA A 45 5.34 -5.26 -4.67
C ALA A 45 4.77 -6.68 -4.57
N GLU A 46 3.45 -6.82 -4.64
CA GLU A 46 2.76 -8.11 -4.56
C GLU A 46 3.04 -8.99 -5.79
N SER A 47 2.96 -8.41 -6.99
CA SER A 47 3.28 -9.12 -8.24
C SER A 47 4.72 -9.61 -8.32
N GLN A 48 5.65 -8.89 -7.70
CA GLN A 48 7.07 -9.26 -7.60
C GLN A 48 7.40 -10.12 -6.37
N GLN A 49 6.41 -10.38 -5.50
CA GLN A 49 6.56 -11.11 -4.24
C GLN A 49 7.55 -10.48 -3.24
N TYR A 50 7.67 -9.15 -3.26
CA TYR A 50 8.49 -8.37 -2.33
C TYR A 50 7.81 -8.26 -0.96
N ASN A 51 7.92 -9.34 -0.19
CA ASN A 51 7.25 -9.49 1.11
C ASN A 51 7.56 -8.34 2.06
N ASP A 52 8.82 -7.90 2.14
CA ASP A 52 9.22 -6.82 3.06
C ASP A 52 8.56 -5.50 2.70
N VAL A 53 8.54 -5.14 1.40
CA VAL A 53 7.82 -3.97 0.89
C VAL A 53 6.32 -4.09 1.15
N CYS A 54 5.71 -5.25 0.87
CA CYS A 54 4.30 -5.51 1.13
C CYS A 54 3.95 -5.35 2.62
N GLN A 55 4.81 -5.81 3.52
CA GLN A 55 4.64 -5.65 4.97
C GLN A 55 4.71 -4.18 5.39
N VAL A 56 5.69 -3.43 4.87
CA VAL A 56 5.80 -1.98 5.13
C VAL A 56 4.53 -1.27 4.66
N LEU A 57 4.12 -1.47 3.41
CA LEU A 57 2.93 -0.83 2.85
C LEU A 57 1.65 -1.19 3.63
N LYS A 58 1.47 -2.48 3.99
CA LYS A 58 0.34 -2.93 4.83
C LYS A 58 0.34 -2.27 6.21
N ASN A 59 1.48 -2.24 6.89
CA ASN A 59 1.61 -1.62 8.21
C ASN A 59 1.29 -0.13 8.18
N PHE A 60 1.75 0.59 7.16
CA PHE A 60 1.45 2.02 7.04
C PHE A 60 0.00 2.29 6.63
N ASN A 61 -0.60 1.46 5.78
CA ASN A 61 -2.01 1.61 5.42
C ASN A 61 -2.94 1.33 6.62
N ALA A 62 -2.61 0.32 7.44
CA ALA A 62 -3.30 0.02 8.69
C ALA A 62 -3.15 1.15 9.74
N ARG A 63 -2.06 1.93 9.69
CA ARG A 63 -1.88 3.12 10.53
C ARG A 63 -2.68 4.33 10.03
N GLN A 64 -2.85 4.48 8.71
CA GLN A 64 -3.60 5.60 8.13
C GLN A 64 -5.11 5.40 8.13
N ARG A 65 -5.59 4.16 8.14
CA ARG A 65 -6.98 3.83 8.50
C ARG A 65 -7.02 3.59 10.00
N PRO A 66 -7.29 4.60 10.86
CA PRO A 66 -7.63 4.27 12.24
C PRO A 66 -8.77 3.25 12.20
N GLU A 67 -8.57 2.10 12.85
CA GLU A 67 -9.55 1.05 13.03
C GLU A 67 -10.81 1.59 13.73
N SER A 68 -11.72 2.22 12.97
CA SER A 68 -13.05 2.61 13.46
C SER A 68 -14.17 1.82 12.79
N THR A 69 -13.89 0.65 12.20
CA THR A 69 -14.92 -0.22 11.63
C THR A 69 -14.66 -1.70 11.88
N LEU A 70 -14.12 -2.04 13.05
CA LEU A 70 -14.20 -3.40 13.59
C LEU A 70 -15.47 -3.60 14.45
N THR A 71 -16.57 -2.92 14.13
CA THR A 71 -17.93 -3.35 14.52
C THR A 71 -18.55 -4.10 13.35
N ARG A 72 -17.95 -5.26 13.05
CA ARG A 72 -18.72 -6.39 12.51
C ARG A 72 -19.42 -7.05 13.70
N ASP A 73 -20.24 -6.27 14.38
CA ASP A 73 -21.17 -6.77 15.38
C ASP A 73 -22.10 -7.73 14.64
N LEU A 74 -21.96 -9.01 14.98
CA LEU A 74 -23.08 -9.83 15.41
C LEU A 74 -24.35 -9.69 14.56
N GLU A 75 -24.29 -10.12 13.30
CA GLU A 75 -25.50 -10.64 12.65
C GLU A 75 -25.72 -12.08 13.16
N ILE A 76 -26.05 -12.18 14.45
CA ILE A 76 -26.82 -13.30 14.98
C ILE A 76 -28.23 -13.06 14.43
N ASN A 77 -28.55 -13.68 13.29
CA ASN A 77 -29.93 -13.79 12.84
C ASN A 77 -30.65 -14.77 13.77
N GLU A 78 -31.44 -14.21 14.68
CA GLU A 78 -32.54 -14.88 15.38
C GLU A 78 -33.70 -15.20 14.42
#